data_AF-A0A7S3IBS0-F1
#
_entry.id   AF-A0A7S3IBS0-F1
#
_cell.length_a   1.000
_cell.length_b   1.000
_cell.length_c   1.000
_cell.angle_alpha   90.00
_cell.angle_beta   90.00
_cell.angle_gamma   90.00
#
_symmetry.space_group_name_H-M   'P 1'
#
loop_
_entity.id
_entity.type
_entity.pdbx_description
1 polymer ?
#
loop_
_entity_poly.entity_id
_entity_poly.type
_entity_poly.pdbx_seq_one_letter_code
_entity_poly.pdbx_strand_id
1 'polypeptide(L)'
;MEYAICGSKMVDFEMLRRHTEYKKPLKEHSDLVKFFWEAVNELSEIERLKFIKFCWAQERLPASDEEFDKKQIKLGLKPALYAAAKKNPDKCLPKADTCFFNLELPNYSSKEILKKQLIIAISFDNDAIDNDTDLNQNQGRARRESYGEEEE
;
A
#
# COMPACT_ATOMS: atom_id res chain seq x y z
N MET A 1 -3.64 31.02 22.73
CA MET A 1 -4.57 30.66 21.64
C MET A 1 -3.97 29.45 20.95
N GLU A 2 -4.19 28.27 21.52
CA GLU A 2 -3.63 27.02 21.00
C GLU A 2 -4.64 26.45 20.01
N TYR A 3 -4.52 26.87 18.74
CA TYR A 3 -5.36 26.32 17.68
C TYR A 3 -4.88 24.91 17.32
N ALA A 4 -5.65 23.93 17.80
CA ALA A 4 -5.88 22.61 17.23
C ALA A 4 -4.64 21.74 16.95
N ILE A 5 -4.03 21.22 18.03
CA ILE A 5 -3.27 19.97 17.97
C ILE A 5 -4.28 18.80 17.93
N CYS A 6 -4.93 18.66 16.79
CA CYS A 6 -5.40 17.37 16.32
C CYS A 6 -4.93 17.33 14.87
N GLY A 7 -3.64 17.01 14.69
CA GLY A 7 -3.07 16.76 13.36
C GLY A 7 -4.00 15.77 12.66
N SER A 8 -4.75 16.28 11.69
CA SER A 8 -5.88 15.57 11.13
C SER A 8 -5.37 14.23 10.63
N LYS A 9 -5.89 13.12 11.17
CA LYS A 9 -5.65 11.76 10.64
C LYS A 9 -6.23 11.58 9.22
N MET A 10 -6.64 12.67 8.59
CA MET A 10 -7.20 12.72 7.26
C MET A 10 -6.05 12.79 6.26
N VAL A 11 -5.91 11.71 5.49
CA VAL A 11 -4.99 11.64 4.36
C VAL A 11 -5.48 12.61 3.28
N ASP A 12 -4.67 13.61 2.96
CA ASP A 12 -4.95 14.57 1.89
C ASP A 12 -4.43 14.02 0.55
N PHE A 13 -5.35 13.45 -0.23
CA PHE A 13 -5.01 12.91 -1.55
C PHE A 13 -4.79 13.99 -2.61
N GLU A 14 -5.28 15.21 -2.40
CA GLU A 14 -5.04 16.31 -3.34
C GLU A 14 -3.58 16.76 -3.25
N MET A 15 -3.07 16.91 -2.03
CA MET A 15 -1.65 17.13 -1.78
C MET A 15 -0.82 15.96 -2.31
N LEU A 16 -1.19 14.71 -2.02
CA LEU A 16 -0.47 13.55 -2.56
C LEU A 16 -0.44 13.57 -4.10
N ARG A 17 -1.53 13.97 -4.75
CA ARG A 17 -1.63 14.11 -6.20
C ARG A 17 -0.67 15.15 -6.76
N ARG A 18 -0.47 16.29 -6.08
CA ARG A 18 0.54 17.29 -6.46
C ARG A 18 1.96 16.73 -6.40
N HIS A 19 2.22 15.84 -5.45
CA HIS A 19 3.52 15.16 -5.26
C HIS A 19 3.57 13.78 -5.91
N THR A 20 2.79 13.55 -6.98
CA THR A 20 2.80 12.30 -7.73
C THR A 20 3.54 12.44 -9.05
N GLU A 21 4.43 11.50 -9.34
CA GLU A 21 5.13 11.40 -10.62
C GLU A 21 4.61 10.22 -11.43
N TYR A 22 4.15 10.50 -12.65
CA TYR A 22 3.66 9.47 -13.58
C TYR A 22 4.80 8.94 -14.45
N LYS A 23 5.11 7.64 -14.33
CA LYS A 23 6.15 7.00 -15.13
C LYS A 23 5.58 6.49 -16.45
N LYS A 24 6.29 6.80 -17.55
CA LYS A 24 5.92 6.39 -18.91
C LYS A 24 5.74 4.86 -19.02
N PRO A 25 4.77 4.37 -19.81
CA PRO A 25 3.86 5.09 -20.71
C PRO A 25 2.63 5.75 -20.03
N LEU A 26 2.47 5.65 -18.71
CA LEU A 26 1.35 6.27 -18.00
C LEU A 26 1.46 7.80 -18.06
N LYS A 27 0.34 8.48 -18.33
CA LYS A 27 0.25 9.94 -18.38
C LYS A 27 -0.79 10.40 -17.36
N GLU A 28 -0.63 11.62 -16.83
CA GLU A 28 -1.56 12.21 -15.87
C GLU A 28 -3.02 12.22 -16.39
N HIS A 29 -3.22 12.47 -17.67
CA HIS A 29 -4.57 12.53 -18.27
C HIS A 29 -5.11 11.18 -18.74
N SER A 30 -4.39 10.08 -18.51
CA SER A 30 -4.86 8.73 -18.83
C SER A 30 -6.10 8.40 -17.99
N ASP A 31 -7.04 7.66 -18.58
CA ASP A 31 -8.27 7.26 -17.88
C ASP A 31 -7.97 6.42 -16.64
N LEU A 32 -6.91 5.60 -16.69
CA LEU A 32 -6.42 4.86 -15.51
C LEU A 32 -6.06 5.77 -14.33
N VAL A 33 -5.43 6.92 -14.59
CA VAL A 33 -5.05 7.88 -13.54
C VAL A 33 -6.30 8.58 -13.00
N LYS A 34 -7.24 8.94 -13.86
CA LYS A 34 -8.53 9.53 -13.42
C LYS A 34 -9.28 8.54 -12.53
N PHE A 35 -9.42 7.30 -12.97
CA PHE A 35 -10.07 6.22 -12.22
C PHE A 35 -9.38 5.99 -10.88
N PHE A 36 -8.05 6.03 -10.84
CA PHE A 36 -7.30 5.91 -9.59
C PHE A 36 -7.65 7.03 -8.62
N TRP A 37 -7.56 8.28 -9.05
CA TRP A 37 -7.85 9.44 -8.18
C TRP A 37 -9.30 9.49 -7.73
N GLU A 38 -10.26 9.16 -8.61
CA GLU A 38 -11.66 9.05 -8.23
C GLU A 38 -11.87 7.93 -7.18
N ALA A 39 -11.27 6.75 -7.42
CA ALA A 39 -11.40 5.61 -6.51
C ALA A 39 -10.84 5.89 -5.12
N VAL A 40 -9.64 6.51 -5.01
CA VAL A 40 -9.03 6.84 -3.70
C VAL A 40 -9.80 7.93 -2.96
N ASN A 41 -10.43 8.87 -3.68
CA ASN A 41 -11.29 9.88 -3.06
C ASN A 41 -12.57 9.27 -2.50
N GLU A 42 -13.10 8.20 -3.11
CA GLU A 42 -14.26 7.45 -2.63
C GLU A 42 -13.93 6.43 -1.51
N LEU A 43 -12.68 6.37 -1.03
CA LEU A 43 -12.31 5.50 0.09
C LEU A 43 -12.69 6.13 1.44
N SER A 44 -13.12 5.27 2.36
CA SER A 44 -13.41 5.61 3.76
C SER A 44 -12.12 5.94 4.51
N GLU A 45 -12.17 6.75 5.57
CA GLU A 45 -10.98 7.17 6.33
C GLU A 45 -10.06 6.01 6.74
N ILE A 46 -10.65 4.89 7.19
CA ILE A 46 -9.91 3.68 7.56
C ILE A 46 -9.17 3.08 6.35
N GLU A 47 -9.82 3.03 5.19
CA GLU A 47 -9.21 2.51 3.95
C GLU A 47 -8.10 3.43 3.45
N ARG A 48 -8.25 4.75 3.63
CA ARG A 48 -7.20 5.74 3.28
C ARG A 48 -5.94 5.51 4.10
N LEU A 49 -6.08 5.30 5.41
CA LEU A 49 -4.95 4.99 6.28
C LEU A 49 -4.26 3.68 5.88
N LYS A 50 -5.03 2.63 5.59
CA LYS A 50 -4.51 1.35 5.09
C LYS A 50 -3.79 1.51 3.75
N PHE A 51 -4.31 2.35 2.86
CA PHE A 51 -3.67 2.66 1.57
C PHE A 51 -2.32 3.36 1.75
N ILE A 52 -2.22 4.32 2.67
CA ILE A 52 -0.92 4.98 2.95
C ILE A 52 0.07 3.96 3.51
N LYS A 53 -0.35 3.10 4.45
CA LYS A 53 0.52 2.03 4.94
C LYS A 53 0.96 1.08 3.82
N PHE A 54 0.06 0.73 2.91
CA PHE A 54 0.38 -0.11 1.74
C PHE A 54 1.39 0.55 0.78
N CYS A 55 1.23 1.84 0.47
CA CYS A 55 2.10 2.50 -0.52
C CYS A 55 3.41 3.03 0.06
N TRP A 56 3.39 3.49 1.31
CA TRP A 56 4.46 4.26 1.93
C TRP A 56 5.09 3.55 3.14
N ALA A 57 4.52 2.43 3.61
CA ALA A 57 4.94 1.71 4.83
C ALA A 57 5.00 2.60 6.10
N GLN A 58 4.41 3.78 6.08
CA GLN A 58 4.24 4.63 7.26
C GLN A 58 2.76 4.88 7.51
N GLU A 59 2.45 5.30 8.73
CA GLU A 59 1.08 5.58 9.13
C GLU A 59 0.60 6.97 8.69
N ARG A 60 1.52 7.85 8.26
CA ARG A 60 1.23 9.26 7.96
C ARG A 60 2.02 9.74 6.75
N LEU A 61 1.37 10.61 5.98
CA LEU A 61 2.03 11.45 4.98
C LEU A 61 2.73 12.64 5.68
N PRO A 62 3.73 13.25 5.02
CA PRO A 62 4.26 14.55 5.43
C PRO A 62 3.12 15.58 5.64
N ALA A 63 3.29 16.44 6.64
CA ALA A 63 2.22 17.34 7.10
C ALA A 63 1.94 18.53 6.15
N SER A 64 2.83 18.79 5.19
CA SER A 64 2.73 19.95 4.28
C SER A 64 3.52 19.71 2.99
N ASP A 65 3.18 20.43 1.92
CA ASP A 65 3.89 20.39 0.64
C ASP A 65 5.40 20.68 0.79
N GLU A 66 5.80 21.58 1.69
CA GLU A 66 7.21 21.89 1.96
C GLU A 66 7.98 20.69 2.53
N GLU A 67 7.33 19.85 3.34
CA GLU A 67 7.95 18.64 3.87
C GLU A 67 8.10 17.56 2.80
N PHE A 68 7.15 17.46 1.87
CA PHE A 68 7.28 16.59 0.69
C PHE A 68 8.48 17.02 -0.16
N ASP A 69 8.62 18.32 -0.43
CA ASP A 69 9.72 18.86 -1.24
C ASP A 69 11.08 18.67 -0.53
N LYS A 70 11.16 19.04 0.76
CA LYS A 70 12.38 18.92 1.56
C LYS A 70 12.88 17.47 1.67
N LYS A 71 11.97 16.51 1.80
CA LYS A 71 12.29 15.08 1.86
C LYS A 71 12.37 14.44 0.47
N GLN A 72 12.10 15.19 -0.59
CA GLN A 72 12.02 14.75 -1.98
C GLN A 72 11.14 13.51 -2.16
N ILE A 73 10.04 13.44 -1.40
CA ILE A 73 9.11 12.32 -1.41
C ILE A 73 8.13 12.53 -2.55
N LYS A 74 8.02 11.56 -3.47
CA LYS A 74 7.02 11.58 -4.53
C LYS A 74 6.43 10.20 -4.74
N LEU A 75 5.11 10.12 -4.92
CA LEU A 75 4.44 8.87 -5.28
C LEU A 75 4.71 8.58 -6.75
N GLY A 76 5.41 7.50 -7.06
CA GLY A 76 5.66 7.09 -8.44
C GLY A 76 4.56 6.18 -8.98
N LEU A 77 3.60 6.70 -9.73
CA LEU A 77 2.58 5.89 -10.40
C LEU A 77 3.12 5.29 -11.70
N LYS A 78 3.06 3.96 -11.81
CA LYS A 78 3.57 3.21 -12.96
C LYS A 78 2.52 2.23 -13.48
N PRO A 79 2.52 1.90 -14.77
CA PRO A 79 1.73 0.79 -15.26
C PRO A 79 2.36 -0.53 -14.80
N ALA A 80 1.52 -1.48 -14.36
CA ALA A 80 1.96 -2.80 -13.94
C ALA A 80 2.40 -3.64 -15.17
N LEU A 81 3.72 -3.68 -15.41
CA LEU A 81 4.26 -4.41 -16.57
C LEU A 81 4.00 -5.92 -16.48
N TYR A 82 3.97 -6.48 -15.26
CA TYR A 82 3.61 -7.90 -15.04
C TYR A 82 2.17 -8.23 -15.46
N ALA A 83 1.29 -7.23 -15.51
CA ALA A 83 -0.11 -7.38 -15.92
C ALA A 83 -0.29 -7.22 -17.45
N ALA A 84 0.64 -6.54 -18.13
CA ALA A 84 0.54 -6.26 -19.57
C ALA A 84 0.54 -7.54 -20.43
N ALA A 85 1.23 -8.59 -19.99
CA ALA A 85 1.25 -9.89 -20.67
C ALA A 85 0.07 -10.81 -20.30
N LYS A 86 -0.78 -10.42 -19.34
CA LYS A 86 -1.90 -11.26 -18.90
C LYS A 86 -3.14 -11.01 -19.75
N LYS A 87 -3.88 -12.10 -20.04
CA LYS A 87 -5.16 -12.06 -20.78
C LYS A 87 -6.23 -11.19 -20.12
N ASN A 88 -6.16 -10.97 -18.80
CA ASN A 88 -7.11 -10.12 -18.11
C ASN A 88 -6.43 -9.28 -17.00
N PRO A 89 -6.14 -8.00 -17.25
CA PRO A 89 -5.54 -7.10 -16.26
C PRO A 89 -6.47 -6.85 -15.06
N ASP A 90 -7.78 -6.99 -15.23
CA ASP A 90 -8.79 -6.75 -14.18
C ASP A 90 -8.68 -7.69 -12.99
N LYS A 91 -8.07 -8.87 -13.19
CA LYS A 91 -7.83 -9.85 -12.13
C LYS A 91 -6.51 -9.63 -11.40
N CYS A 92 -5.66 -8.73 -11.87
CA CYS A 92 -4.40 -8.43 -11.22
C CYS A 92 -4.64 -7.48 -10.04
N LEU A 93 -3.99 -7.74 -8.91
CA LEU A 93 -3.93 -6.81 -7.80
C LEU A 93 -2.85 -5.78 -8.07
N PRO A 94 -3.03 -4.49 -7.69
CA PRO A 94 -1.96 -3.51 -7.75
C PRO A 94 -0.81 -3.89 -6.80
N LYS A 95 0.39 -3.39 -7.08
CA LYS A 95 1.58 -3.62 -6.24
C LYS A 95 2.19 -2.30 -5.83
N ALA A 96 2.62 -2.20 -4.58
CA ALA A 96 3.37 -1.06 -4.08
C ALA A 96 4.82 -1.46 -3.78
N ASP A 97 5.76 -0.62 -4.21
CA ASP A 97 7.15 -0.66 -3.76
C ASP A 97 7.34 0.42 -2.70
N THR A 98 7.17 0.05 -1.43
CA THR A 98 7.26 0.96 -0.29
C THR A 98 8.64 1.63 -0.18
N CYS A 99 9.72 0.91 -0.52
CA CYS A 99 11.09 1.44 -0.51
C CYS A 99 11.28 2.69 -1.38
N PHE A 100 10.50 2.83 -2.44
CA PHE A 100 10.62 3.92 -3.41
C PHE A 100 9.32 4.69 -3.60
N PHE A 101 8.34 4.46 -2.74
CA PHE A 101 6.99 4.99 -2.85
C PHE A 101 6.40 4.88 -4.26
N ASN A 102 6.56 3.71 -4.90
CA ASN A 102 5.97 3.48 -6.20
C ASN A 102 4.70 2.65 -6.08
N LEU A 103 3.74 2.91 -6.95
CA LEU A 103 2.53 2.11 -7.07
C LEU A 103 2.35 1.70 -8.54
N GLU A 104 2.33 0.39 -8.76
CA GLU A 104 2.08 -0.25 -10.04
C GLU A 104 0.60 -0.58 -10.20
N LEU A 105 -0.02 0.01 -11.22
CA LEU A 105 -1.44 -0.18 -11.54
C LEU A 105 -1.62 -0.99 -12.82
N PRO A 106 -2.32 -2.14 -12.78
CA PRO A 106 -2.83 -2.81 -13.96
C PRO A 106 -3.75 -1.89 -14.78
N ASN A 107 -3.81 -2.12 -16.09
CA ASN A 107 -4.70 -1.36 -16.97
C ASN A 107 -6.14 -1.85 -16.82
N TYR A 108 -6.80 -1.40 -15.75
CA TYR A 108 -8.18 -1.76 -15.43
C TYR A 108 -9.18 -1.22 -16.44
N SER A 109 -10.21 -2.01 -16.73
CA SER A 109 -11.27 -1.65 -17.68
C SER A 109 -12.21 -0.57 -17.14
N SER A 110 -12.37 -0.47 -15.81
CA SER A 110 -13.29 0.47 -15.14
C SER A 110 -12.80 0.89 -13.76
N LYS A 111 -13.25 2.07 -13.30
CA LYS A 111 -13.04 2.58 -11.93
C LYS A 111 -13.45 1.59 -10.85
N GLU A 112 -14.61 0.94 -11.01
CA GLU A 112 -15.15 0.00 -10.01
C GLU A 112 -14.23 -1.20 -9.78
N ILE A 113 -13.63 -1.72 -10.87
CA ILE A 113 -12.67 -2.81 -10.80
C ILE A 113 -11.41 -2.34 -10.10
N LEU A 114 -10.86 -1.18 -10.48
CA LEU A 114 -9.70 -0.60 -9.83
C LEU A 114 -9.93 -0.45 -8.32
N LYS A 115 -11.03 0.17 -7.92
CA LYS A 115 -11.39 0.35 -6.49
C LYS A 115 -11.44 -0.98 -5.76
N LYS A 116 -12.15 -1.97 -6.32
CA LYS A 116 -12.26 -3.30 -5.73
C LYS A 116 -10.90 -3.98 -5.56
N GLN A 117 -10.08 -3.99 -6.61
CA GLN A 117 -8.75 -4.61 -6.59
C GLN A 117 -7.80 -3.88 -5.64
N LEU A 118 -7.91 -2.55 -5.53
CA LEU A 118 -7.16 -1.74 -4.58
C LEU A 118 -7.52 -2.09 -3.14
N ILE A 119 -8.82 -2.16 -2.81
CA ILE A 119 -9.30 -2.53 -1.47
C ILE A 119 -8.82 -3.94 -1.09
N ILE A 120 -8.85 -4.88 -2.04
CA ILE A 120 -8.35 -6.24 -1.81
C ILE A 120 -6.84 -6.20 -1.52
N ALA A 121 -6.04 -5.49 -2.33
CA ALA A 121 -4.60 -5.41 -2.14
C ALA A 121 -4.22 -4.79 -0.78
N ILE A 122 -4.81 -3.63 -0.42
CA ILE A 122 -4.53 -2.99 0.87
C ILE A 122 -4.98 -3.87 2.05
N SER A 123 -6.05 -4.66 1.88
CA SER A 123 -6.52 -5.55 2.95
C SER A 123 -5.58 -6.74 3.14
N PHE A 124 -5.19 -7.41 2.05
CA PHE A 124 -4.26 -8.54 2.11
C PHE A 124 -2.90 -8.18 2.72
N ASP A 125 -2.35 -7.03 2.34
CA ASP A 125 -1.03 -6.59 2.81
C ASP A 125 -1.02 -6.23 4.30
N ASN A 126 -2.13 -5.64 4.79
CA ASN A 126 -2.28 -5.30 6.20
C ASN A 126 -2.58 -6.51 7.10
N ASP A 127 -3.31 -7.51 6.59
CA ASP A 127 -3.68 -8.72 7.33
C ASP A 127 -2.49 -9.68 7.50
N ALA A 128 -1.58 -9.70 6.53
CA ALA A 128 -0.34 -10.47 6.60
C ALA A 128 0.60 -10.05 7.76
N ILE A 129 0.39 -8.86 8.33
CA ILE A 129 1.15 -8.35 9.49
C ILE A 129 0.50 -8.75 10.82
N ASP A 130 -0.81 -9.02 10.85
CA ASP A 130 -1.55 -9.31 12.10
C ASP A 130 -1.69 -10.82 12.39
N ASN A 131 -1.32 -11.67 11.43
CA ASN A 131 -1.39 -13.13 11.60
C ASN A 131 -0.17 -13.75 12.33
N ASP A 132 0.65 -12.94 13.01
CA ASP A 132 1.56 -13.43 14.06
C ASP A 132 0.86 -13.35 15.43
N THR A 133 -0.38 -13.87 15.50
CA THR A 133 -1.01 -14.15 16.79
C THR A 133 -1.63 -15.55 16.73
N ASP A 134 -0.98 -16.47 17.43
CA ASP A 134 -1.45 -17.82 17.76
C ASP A 134 -1.24 -18.96 16.74
N LEU A 135 0.02 -19.41 16.61
CA LEU A 135 0.33 -20.79 16.20
C LEU A 135 1.19 -21.55 17.24
N ASN A 136 1.32 -21.06 18.48
CA ASN A 136 2.14 -21.71 19.51
C ASN A 136 1.38 -22.31 20.69
N GLN A 137 0.16 -22.81 20.50
CA GLN A 137 -0.45 -23.72 21.46
C GLN A 137 -1.23 -24.82 20.74
N ASN A 138 -0.54 -25.90 20.34
CA ASN A 138 -1.02 -27.30 20.49
C ASN A 138 -0.29 -28.32 19.57
N GLN A 139 0.94 -28.71 19.91
CA GLN A 139 1.44 -30.09 19.76
C GLN A 139 2.49 -30.28 20.88
N GLY A 140 2.41 -31.21 21.83
CA GLY A 140 1.91 -32.57 21.73
C GLY A 140 3.09 -33.55 21.78
N ARG A 141 3.57 -33.83 23.00
CA ARG A 141 4.19 -35.09 23.49
C ARG A 141 5.19 -35.88 22.59
N ALA A 142 6.32 -36.18 23.25
CA ALA A 142 7.14 -37.41 23.19
C ALA A 142 8.31 -37.49 22.19
N ARG A 143 9.53 -37.57 22.74
CA ARG A 143 10.58 -38.61 22.54
C ARG A 143 11.95 -38.03 22.94
N ARG A 144 12.47 -38.34 24.16
CA ARG A 144 13.56 -39.31 24.42
C ARG A 144 14.67 -39.26 23.36
N GLU A 145 15.85 -38.75 23.70
CA GLU A 145 17.04 -39.54 24.05
C GLU A 145 18.17 -38.61 24.52
N SER A 146 18.67 -38.88 25.72
CA SER A 146 19.85 -38.26 26.31
C SER A 146 21.06 -39.03 25.79
N TYR A 147 21.89 -38.40 24.96
CA TYR A 147 23.26 -38.84 24.71
C TYR A 147 24.18 -37.91 25.50
N GLY A 148 25.00 -38.51 26.36
CA GLY A 148 26.06 -37.81 27.07
C GLY A 148 27.29 -37.61 26.19
N GLU A 149 28.21 -36.80 26.72
CA GLU A 149 29.69 -36.85 26.71
C GLU A 149 30.13 -35.51 27.35
N GLU A 150 30.72 -35.53 28.56
CA GLU A 150 32.16 -35.30 28.86
C GLU A 150 32.65 -33.95 28.28
N GLU A 151 33.19 -32.97 29.03
CA GLU A 151 34.43 -32.89 29.83
C GLU A 151 34.26 -31.70 30.84
N GLU A 152 34.81 -31.62 32.06
CA GLU A 152 36.21 -31.67 32.54
C GLU A 152 36.24 -31.94 34.06
#